data_AF-A0A8S3SJQ2-F1
#
_entry.id   AF-A0A8S3SJQ2-F1
#
_cell.length_a   1.000
_cell.length_b   1.000
_cell.length_c   1.000
_cell.angle_alpha   90.00
_cell.angle_beta   90.00
_cell.angle_gamma   90.00
#
_symmetry.space_group_name_H-M   'P 1'
#
loop_
_entity.id
_entity.type
_entity.pdbx_description
1 polymer ?
#
loop_
_entity_poly.entity_id
_entity_poly.type
_entity_poly.pdbx_seq_one_letter_code
_entity_poly.pdbx_strand_id
1 'polypeptide(L)'
;MIETASVISFFGFLRCGEITVIKSEHFEPAINLCISDISFTDNIANLHLKQSKTDPFRKGIDIQLHKINSHICPYRVLKRYLEIRKTFLSSYQNTDPLFVSIGNLAMERDFFITKIRHVLELCGYNPKNFSGHSFRIGAGTAAGQANIEDHMIKTLGRWSSDCYVRYIRTQPISIKHAQQQLAESIYH
;
A
#
# COMPACT_ATOMS: atom_id res chain seq x y z
N MET A 1 8.91 -3.43 -10.65
CA MET A 1 8.85 -4.23 -9.41
C MET A 1 8.87 -3.35 -8.18
N ILE A 2 9.99 -2.66 -7.85
CA ILE A 2 10.03 -1.76 -6.66
C ILE A 2 8.96 -0.67 -6.75
N GLU A 3 8.83 -0.02 -7.91
CA GLU A 3 7.75 0.94 -8.19
C GLU A 3 6.36 0.37 -7.86
N THR A 4 6.03 -0.80 -8.42
CA THR A 4 4.75 -1.48 -8.17
C THR A 4 4.54 -1.75 -6.69
N ALA A 5 5.52 -2.34 -6.01
CA ALA A 5 5.44 -2.64 -4.59
C ALA A 5 5.24 -1.35 -3.75
N SER A 6 5.90 -0.24 -4.10
CA SER A 6 5.72 1.05 -3.44
C SER A 6 4.34 1.64 -3.67
N VAL A 7 3.87 1.69 -4.92
CA VAL A 7 2.56 2.24 -5.28
C VAL A 7 1.46 1.44 -4.60
N ILE A 8 1.52 0.11 -4.66
CA ILE A 8 0.53 -0.75 -4.01
C ILE A 8 0.60 -0.64 -2.50
N SER A 9 1.80 -0.53 -1.92
CA SER A 9 1.93 -0.31 -0.47
C SER A 9 1.36 1.01 -0.01
N PHE A 10 1.54 2.07 -0.80
CA PHE A 10 1.04 3.40 -0.48
C PHE A 10 -0.50 3.46 -0.59
N PHE A 11 -1.06 3.13 -1.76
CA PHE A 11 -2.51 3.20 -1.97
C PHE A 11 -3.29 2.13 -1.21
N GLY A 12 -2.68 0.97 -0.94
CA GLY A 12 -3.28 -0.09 -0.12
C GLY A 12 -3.03 0.07 1.38
N PHE A 13 -2.34 1.13 1.83
CA PHE A 13 -1.94 1.34 3.23
C PHE A 13 -1.27 0.10 3.84
N LEU A 14 -0.47 -0.62 3.05
CA LEU A 14 0.11 -1.89 3.45
C LEU A 14 1.28 -1.67 4.41
N ARG A 15 1.43 -2.60 5.35
CA ARG A 15 2.66 -2.73 6.12
C ARG A 15 3.71 -3.40 5.24
N CYS A 16 4.97 -3.06 5.42
CA CYS A 16 6.04 -3.71 4.66
C CYS A 16 6.06 -5.25 4.86
N GLY A 17 5.71 -5.75 6.05
CA GLY A 17 5.59 -7.20 6.29
C GLY A 17 4.40 -7.89 5.61
N GLU A 18 3.43 -7.13 5.07
CA GLU A 18 2.31 -7.68 4.30
C GLU A 18 2.74 -7.96 2.84
N ILE A 19 3.81 -7.34 2.35
CA ILE A 19 4.31 -7.48 0.97
C ILE A 19 5.72 -8.07 0.86
N THR A 20 6.37 -8.34 1.99
CA THR A 20 7.75 -8.87 2.05
C THR A 20 7.87 -10.02 3.04
N VAL A 21 8.91 -10.82 2.86
CA VAL A 21 9.33 -11.89 3.78
C VAL A 21 10.65 -11.52 4.47
N ILE A 22 10.99 -12.16 5.59
CA ILE A 22 12.28 -11.96 6.26
C ILE A 22 13.41 -12.56 5.41
N LYS A 23 13.20 -13.78 4.94
CA LYS A 23 14.05 -14.51 3.99
C LYS A 23 13.18 -15.13 2.93
N SER A 24 13.68 -15.17 1.69
CA SER A 24 12.96 -15.74 0.55
C SER A 24 12.56 -17.20 0.76
N GLU A 25 13.38 -17.98 1.47
CA GLU A 25 13.11 -19.37 1.85
C GLU A 25 11.95 -19.55 2.85
N HIS A 26 11.56 -18.49 3.57
CA HIS A 26 10.42 -18.51 4.49
C HIS A 26 9.09 -18.16 3.79
N PHE A 27 9.08 -18.07 2.46
CA PHE A 27 7.86 -17.82 1.71
C PHE A 27 6.90 -19.01 1.82
N GLU A 28 5.69 -18.73 2.29
CA GLU A 28 4.61 -19.70 2.41
C GLU A 28 3.36 -19.18 1.69
N PRO A 29 2.91 -19.83 0.60
CA PRO A 29 1.75 -19.39 -0.17
C PRO A 29 0.46 -19.26 0.64
N ALA A 30 0.32 -19.99 1.74
CA ALA A 30 -0.85 -19.91 2.62
C ALA A 30 -0.88 -18.63 3.48
N ILE A 31 0.27 -17.98 3.67
CA ILE A 31 0.42 -16.80 4.55
C ILE A 31 0.77 -15.55 3.75
N ASN A 32 1.66 -15.67 2.77
CA ASN A 32 2.20 -14.55 2.01
C ASN A 32 1.37 -14.27 0.74
N LEU A 33 1.47 -13.02 0.27
CA LEU A 33 0.79 -12.59 -0.95
C LEU A 33 1.34 -13.35 -2.16
N CYS A 34 0.42 -13.95 -2.90
CA CYS A 34 0.64 -14.69 -4.12
C CYS A 34 -0.03 -14.00 -5.31
N ILE A 35 0.28 -14.46 -6.51
CA ILE A 35 -0.42 -14.01 -7.73
C ILE A 35 -1.92 -14.32 -7.66
N SER A 36 -2.29 -15.49 -7.09
CA SER A 36 -3.69 -15.91 -6.89
C SER A 36 -4.54 -14.93 -6.08
N ASP A 37 -3.89 -14.08 -5.29
CA ASP A 37 -4.56 -13.15 -4.39
C ASP A 37 -4.98 -11.86 -5.10
N ILE A 38 -4.67 -11.74 -6.40
CA ILE A 38 -5.06 -10.62 -7.23
C ILE A 38 -6.17 -11.06 -8.19
N SER A 39 -7.29 -10.34 -8.16
CA SER A 39 -8.33 -10.41 -9.19
C SER A 39 -8.59 -9.05 -9.80
N PHE A 40 -9.01 -9.03 -11.07
CA PHE A 40 -9.28 -7.80 -11.80
C PHE A 40 -10.73 -7.76 -12.29
N THR A 41 -11.29 -6.56 -12.21
CA THR A 41 -12.42 -6.10 -13.02
C THR A 41 -11.93 -5.02 -13.98
N ASP A 42 -12.83 -4.38 -14.73
CA ASP A 42 -12.48 -3.29 -15.65
C ASP A 42 -11.86 -2.08 -14.93
N ASN A 43 -12.26 -1.85 -13.68
CA ASN A 43 -11.95 -0.64 -12.93
C ASN A 43 -11.29 -0.89 -11.56
N ILE A 44 -11.24 -2.14 -11.08
CA ILE A 44 -10.71 -2.47 -9.75
C ILE A 44 -9.78 -3.66 -9.85
N ALA A 45 -8.62 -3.55 -9.20
CA ALA A 45 -7.79 -4.71 -8.86
C ALA A 45 -8.02 -5.01 -7.37
N ASN A 46 -8.60 -6.16 -7.08
CA ASN A 46 -8.78 -6.61 -5.70
C ASN A 46 -7.54 -7.38 -5.27
N LEU A 47 -6.94 -6.96 -4.17
CA LEU A 47 -5.85 -7.64 -3.51
C LEU A 47 -6.38 -8.26 -2.22
N HIS A 48 -6.41 -9.60 -2.16
CA HIS A 48 -6.83 -10.33 -0.98
C HIS A 48 -5.66 -10.50 -0.01
N LEU A 49 -5.67 -9.75 1.08
CA LEU A 49 -4.67 -9.86 2.13
C LEU A 49 -5.06 -10.97 3.11
N LYS A 50 -4.40 -12.13 3.02
CA LYS A 50 -4.69 -13.34 3.81
C LYS A 50 -4.55 -13.16 5.32
N GLN A 51 -3.60 -12.33 5.75
CA GLN A 51 -3.37 -12.06 7.15
C GLN A 51 -3.01 -10.60 7.37
N SER A 52 -3.56 -10.01 8.44
CA SER A 52 -3.08 -8.74 8.97
C SER A 52 -2.86 -8.85 10.47
N LYS A 53 -1.99 -8.00 11.03
CA LYS A 53 -1.72 -7.97 12.48
C LYS A 53 -2.99 -7.79 13.33
N THR A 54 -4.03 -7.17 12.76
CA THR A 54 -5.31 -6.88 13.42
C THR A 54 -6.41 -7.88 13.06
N ASP A 55 -6.08 -8.99 12.40
CA ASP A 55 -7.02 -10.05 12.03
C ASP A 55 -6.74 -11.32 12.85
N PRO A 56 -7.22 -11.39 14.11
CA PRO A 56 -6.98 -12.54 14.98
C PRO A 56 -7.64 -13.83 14.47
N PHE A 57 -8.62 -13.72 13.57
CA PHE A 57 -9.37 -14.85 13.02
C PHE A 57 -8.90 -15.28 11.62
N ARG A 58 -7.87 -14.62 11.07
CA ARG A 58 -7.33 -14.88 9.71
C ARG A 58 -8.41 -14.95 8.63
N LYS A 59 -9.43 -14.11 8.73
CA LYS A 59 -10.48 -14.01 7.69
C LYS A 59 -9.93 -13.40 6.39
N GLY A 60 -8.82 -12.69 6.49
CA GLY A 60 -8.28 -11.89 5.42
C GLY A 60 -9.13 -10.64 5.16
N ILE A 61 -8.66 -9.79 4.28
CA ILE A 61 -9.38 -8.58 3.86
C ILE A 61 -9.06 -8.24 2.42
N ASP A 62 -10.09 -7.85 1.67
CA ASP A 62 -9.93 -7.36 0.31
C ASP A 62 -9.58 -5.87 0.32
N ILE A 63 -8.52 -5.53 -0.41
CA ILE A 63 -8.09 -4.16 -0.65
C ILE A 63 -8.37 -3.85 -2.11
N GLN A 64 -9.26 -2.88 -2.33
CA GLN A 64 -9.64 -2.43 -3.65
C GLN A 64 -8.68 -1.36 -4.16
N LEU A 65 -8.02 -1.65 -5.27
CA LEU A 65 -7.11 -0.73 -5.95
C LEU A 65 -7.78 -0.22 -7.22
N HIS A 66 -8.36 0.97 -7.12
CA HIS A 66 -9.14 1.55 -8.20
C HIS A 66 -8.26 2.06 -9.36
N LYS A 67 -8.80 1.93 -10.56
CA LYS A 67 -8.29 2.57 -11.76
C LYS A 67 -8.58 4.06 -11.69
N ILE A 68 -7.52 4.86 -11.63
CA ILE A 68 -7.58 6.31 -11.49
C ILE A 68 -6.81 6.98 -12.63
N ASN A 69 -7.16 8.23 -12.94
CA ASN A 69 -6.45 9.01 -13.94
C ASN A 69 -5.17 9.64 -13.35
N SER A 70 -4.15 8.81 -13.15
CA SER A 70 -2.84 9.23 -12.63
C SER A 70 -1.71 8.36 -13.20
N HIS A 71 -0.51 8.94 -13.29
CA HIS A 71 0.70 8.21 -13.66
C HIS A 71 1.08 7.13 -12.64
N ILE A 72 0.71 7.30 -11.38
CA ILE A 72 0.91 6.33 -10.29
C ILE A 72 -0.35 5.50 -10.00
N CYS A 73 -1.20 5.26 -11.00
CA CYS A 73 -2.42 4.49 -10.83
C CYS A 73 -2.14 3.05 -10.36
N PRO A 74 -2.63 2.63 -9.17
CA PRO A 74 -2.29 1.33 -8.60
C PRO A 74 -2.80 0.17 -9.48
N TYR A 75 -4.00 0.28 -10.05
CA TYR A 75 -4.53 -0.69 -11.01
C TYR A 75 -3.59 -0.92 -12.19
N ARG A 76 -3.17 0.17 -12.87
CA ARG A 76 -2.38 0.08 -14.10
C ARG A 76 -0.97 -0.44 -13.83
N VAL A 77 -0.34 0.03 -12.76
CA VAL A 77 1.02 -0.38 -12.39
C VAL A 77 1.05 -1.85 -11.97
N LEU A 78 0.04 -2.34 -11.23
CA LEU A 78 -0.07 -3.75 -10.86
C LEU A 78 -0.36 -4.64 -12.07
N LYS A 79 -1.31 -4.26 -12.93
CA LYS A 79 -1.64 -5.00 -14.14
C LYS A 79 -0.41 -5.14 -15.05
N ARG A 80 0.29 -4.03 -15.34
CA ARG A 80 1.53 -4.05 -16.15
C ARG A 80 2.59 -4.96 -15.54
N TYR A 81 2.76 -4.93 -14.23
CA TYR A 81 3.73 -5.78 -13.54
C TYR A 81 3.43 -7.27 -13.71
N LEU A 82 2.17 -7.68 -13.56
CA LEU A 82 1.79 -9.08 -13.72
C LEU A 82 1.93 -9.57 -15.17
N GLU A 83 1.60 -8.74 -16.17
CA GLU A 83 1.81 -9.09 -17.58
C GLU A 83 3.29 -9.31 -17.92
N ILE A 84 4.17 -8.44 -17.40
CA ILE A 84 5.62 -8.61 -17.52
C ILE A 84 6.03 -9.94 -16.89
N ARG A 85 5.60 -10.23 -15.66
CA ARG A 85 5.95 -11.50 -15.00
C ARG A 85 5.49 -12.73 -15.78
N LYS A 86 4.29 -12.69 -16.34
CA LYS A 86 3.75 -13.77 -17.17
C LYS A 86 4.57 -14.02 -18.43
N THR A 87 5.17 -12.96 -18.99
CA THR A 87 5.97 -13.05 -20.22
C THR A 87 7.38 -13.57 -19.97
N PHE A 88 8.00 -13.21 -18.84
CA PHE A 88 9.41 -13.50 -18.57
C PHE A 88 9.68 -14.79 -17.78
N LEU A 89 8.66 -15.40 -17.17
CA LEU A 89 8.82 -16.61 -16.37
C LEU A 89 8.41 -17.85 -17.16
N SER A 90 9.33 -18.80 -17.30
CA SER A 90 9.08 -20.10 -17.94
C SER A 90 8.06 -20.95 -17.18
N SER A 91 7.90 -20.71 -15.87
CA SER A 91 6.85 -21.29 -15.03
C SER A 91 6.22 -20.16 -14.21
N TYR A 92 5.05 -19.68 -14.66
CA TYR A 92 4.22 -18.70 -13.95
C TYR A 92 3.11 -19.45 -13.21
N GLN A 93 3.21 -19.54 -11.89
CA GLN A 93 2.24 -20.26 -11.06
C GLN A 93 1.43 -19.30 -10.21
N ASN A 94 0.17 -19.65 -9.96
CA ASN A 94 -0.72 -18.84 -9.12
C ASN A 94 -0.21 -18.71 -7.68
N THR A 95 0.55 -19.69 -7.20
CA THR A 95 1.18 -19.70 -5.87
C THR A 95 2.51 -18.97 -5.79
N ASP A 96 3.00 -18.40 -6.91
CA ASP A 96 4.24 -17.64 -6.90
C ASP A 96 4.09 -16.38 -6.03
N PRO A 97 5.16 -15.91 -5.37
CA PRO A 97 5.13 -14.69 -4.58
C PRO A 97 4.64 -13.53 -5.45
N LEU A 98 3.74 -12.70 -4.94
CA LEU A 98 3.22 -11.55 -5.69
C LEU A 98 4.35 -10.60 -6.07
N PHE A 99 5.16 -10.20 -5.08
CA PHE A 99 6.34 -9.36 -5.26
C PHE A 99 7.61 -10.18 -5.12
N VAL A 100 8.48 -10.06 -6.12
CA VAL A 100 9.72 -10.84 -6.22
C VAL A 100 10.95 -9.95 -6.27
N SER A 101 12.08 -10.49 -5.81
CA SER A 101 13.42 -9.92 -5.95
C SER A 101 14.17 -10.58 -7.12
N ILE A 102 15.51 -10.54 -7.10
CA ILE A 102 16.36 -11.12 -8.15
C ILE A 102 16.14 -12.64 -8.18
N GLY A 103 16.06 -13.22 -9.38
CA GLY A 103 15.87 -14.67 -9.55
C GLY A 103 14.45 -15.17 -9.26
N ASN A 104 13.43 -14.29 -9.28
CA ASN A 104 12.02 -14.63 -9.00
C ASN A 104 11.76 -15.13 -7.55
N LEU A 105 12.69 -14.88 -6.64
CA LEU A 105 12.55 -15.19 -5.22
C LEU A 105 11.58 -14.21 -4.54
N ALA A 106 10.88 -14.64 -3.49
CA ALA A 106 10.02 -13.75 -2.71
C ALA A 106 10.78 -12.51 -2.24
N MET A 107 10.13 -11.35 -2.27
CA MET A 107 10.76 -10.08 -1.92
C MET A 107 11.15 -10.04 -0.44
N GLU A 108 12.44 -9.99 -0.15
CA GLU A 108 12.94 -9.80 1.21
C GLU A 108 12.76 -8.36 1.68
N ARG A 109 12.41 -8.19 2.95
CA ARG A 109 12.18 -6.90 3.58
C ARG A 109 13.39 -5.97 3.46
N ASP A 110 14.58 -6.47 3.75
CA ASP A 110 15.80 -5.67 3.76
C ASP A 110 16.18 -5.24 2.34
N PHE A 111 15.99 -6.11 1.35
CA PHE A 111 16.15 -5.77 -0.05
C PHE A 111 15.21 -4.62 -0.45
N PHE A 112 13.93 -4.73 -0.11
CA PHE A 112 12.94 -3.70 -0.43
C PHE A 112 13.28 -2.36 0.23
N ILE A 113 13.52 -2.34 1.54
CA ILE A 113 13.86 -1.12 2.29
C ILE A 113 15.14 -0.49 1.75
N THR A 114 16.16 -1.29 1.44
CA THR A 114 17.42 -0.79 0.88
C THR A 114 17.21 -0.12 -0.47
N LYS A 115 16.42 -0.72 -1.37
CA LYS A 115 16.11 -0.12 -2.68
C LYS A 115 15.32 1.18 -2.55
N ILE A 116 14.35 1.24 -1.64
CA ILE A 116 13.59 2.47 -1.39
C ILE A 116 14.48 3.58 -0.83
N ARG A 117 15.31 3.27 0.18
CA ARG A 117 16.25 4.23 0.75
C ARG A 117 17.20 4.79 -0.29
N HIS A 118 17.71 3.94 -1.18
CA HIS A 118 18.58 4.36 -2.26
C HIS A 118 17.86 5.31 -3.24
N VAL A 119 16.62 4.99 -3.65
CA VAL A 119 15.84 5.89 -4.52
C VAL A 119 15.57 7.24 -3.83
N LEU A 120 15.23 7.23 -2.54
CA LEU A 120 14.98 8.45 -1.77
C LEU A 120 16.24 9.32 -1.63
N GLU A 121 17.40 8.69 -1.43
CA GLU A 121 18.69 9.37 -1.38
C GLU A 121 19.02 10.03 -2.73
N LEU A 122 18.78 9.35 -3.85
CA LEU A 122 18.93 9.94 -5.19
C LEU A 122 17.98 11.13 -5.42
N CYS A 123 16.83 11.15 -4.74
CA CYS A 123 15.89 12.28 -4.75
C CYS A 123 16.24 13.39 -3.73
N GLY A 124 17.35 13.28 -2.99
CA GLY A 124 17.80 14.28 -2.02
C GLY A 124 17.18 14.16 -0.63
N TYR A 125 16.48 13.06 -0.33
CA TYR A 125 15.93 12.81 1.01
C TYR A 125 16.91 12.03 1.88
N ASN A 126 16.88 12.26 3.21
CA ASN A 126 17.68 11.48 4.14
C ASN A 126 17.07 10.07 4.34
N PRO A 127 17.75 8.98 3.91
CA PRO A 127 17.20 7.62 3.96
C PRO A 127 16.96 7.10 5.39
N LYS A 128 17.63 7.68 6.41
CA LYS A 128 17.47 7.28 7.82
C LYS A 128 16.06 7.59 8.37
N ASN A 129 15.35 8.54 7.76
CA ASN A 129 14.00 8.91 8.15
C ASN A 129 12.92 7.91 7.66
N PHE A 130 13.31 6.93 6.83
CA PHE A 130 12.38 6.00 6.20
C PHE A 130 12.64 4.57 6.66
N SER A 131 11.58 3.85 6.99
CA SER A 131 11.57 2.46 7.45
C SER A 131 10.43 1.67 6.78
N GLY A 132 10.34 0.37 7.06
CA GLY A 132 9.23 -0.46 6.57
C GLY A 132 7.83 -0.01 7.05
N HIS A 133 7.73 0.86 8.06
CA HIS A 133 6.45 1.45 8.49
C HIS A 133 6.06 2.70 7.69
N SER A 134 6.99 3.27 6.91
CA SER A 134 6.81 4.56 6.25
C SER A 134 5.69 4.59 5.22
N PHE A 135 5.34 3.47 4.59
CA PHE A 135 4.25 3.46 3.60
C PHE A 135 2.88 3.66 4.26
N ARG A 136 2.52 2.82 5.24
CA ARG A 136 1.22 2.94 5.93
C ARG A 136 1.09 4.25 6.72
N ILE A 137 2.15 4.67 7.41
CA ILE A 137 2.16 5.95 8.14
C ILE A 137 2.10 7.11 7.15
N GLY A 138 2.95 7.09 6.12
CA GLY A 138 3.01 8.12 5.10
C GLY A 138 1.72 8.27 4.31
N ALA A 139 1.05 7.15 3.98
CA ALA A 139 -0.27 7.16 3.34
C ALA A 139 -1.32 7.80 4.27
N GLY A 140 -1.30 7.51 5.57
CA GLY A 140 -2.16 8.17 6.56
C GLY A 140 -1.92 9.67 6.66
N THR A 141 -0.66 10.09 6.74
CA THR A 141 -0.29 11.51 6.75
C THR A 141 -0.71 12.22 5.46
N ALA A 142 -0.43 11.61 4.30
CA ALA A 142 -0.80 12.18 3.00
C ALA A 142 -2.32 12.28 2.84
N ALA A 143 -3.08 11.30 3.32
CA ALA A 143 -4.54 11.34 3.32
C ALA A 143 -5.08 12.48 4.19
N GLY A 144 -4.51 12.69 5.38
CA GLY A 144 -4.86 13.83 6.23
C GLY A 144 -4.53 15.18 5.57
N GLN A 145 -3.37 15.28 4.90
CA GLN A 145 -3.01 16.49 4.13
C GLN A 145 -3.93 16.74 2.93
N ALA A 146 -4.47 15.67 2.34
CA ALA A 146 -5.45 15.73 1.26
C ALA A 146 -6.89 15.99 1.75
N ASN A 147 -7.08 16.24 3.06
CA ASN A 147 -8.39 16.43 3.69
C ASN A 147 -9.35 15.24 3.46
N ILE A 148 -8.82 14.01 3.38
CA ILE A 148 -9.66 12.81 3.38
C ILE A 148 -10.26 12.65 4.78
N GLU A 149 -11.55 12.33 4.84
CA GLU A 149 -12.27 12.19 6.10
C GLU A 149 -11.65 11.12 7.00
N ASP A 150 -11.63 11.40 8.30
CA ASP A 150 -11.00 10.54 9.32
C ASP A 150 -11.50 9.09 9.28
N HIS A 151 -12.80 8.88 9.07
CA HIS A 151 -13.37 7.53 8.98
C HIS A 151 -12.88 6.77 7.74
N MET A 152 -12.67 7.47 6.62
CA MET A 152 -12.09 6.92 5.40
C MET A 152 -10.61 6.57 5.60
N ILE A 153 -9.83 7.45 6.26
CA ILE A 153 -8.44 7.18 6.62
C ILE A 153 -8.35 5.93 7.51
N LYS A 154 -9.21 5.85 8.54
CA LYS A 154 -9.30 4.69 9.45
C LYS A 154 -9.59 3.40 8.68
N THR A 155 -10.53 3.46 7.73
CA THR A 155 -10.95 2.34 6.88
C THR A 155 -9.85 1.89 5.92
N LEU A 156 -9.31 2.81 5.11
CA LEU A 156 -8.21 2.57 4.17
C LEU A 156 -7.01 1.97 4.88
N GLY A 157 -6.66 2.58 6.01
CA GLY A 157 -5.58 2.14 6.84
C GLY A 157 -5.86 0.88 7.62
N ARG A 158 -7.10 0.38 7.77
CA ARG A 158 -7.43 -0.77 8.63
C ARG A 158 -6.90 -0.57 10.05
N TRP A 159 -7.15 0.61 10.64
CA TRP A 159 -6.79 0.89 12.04
C TRP A 159 -7.96 0.54 12.95
N SER A 160 -7.72 -0.32 13.94
CA SER A 160 -8.73 -0.70 14.93
C SER A 160 -9.00 0.41 15.96
N SER A 161 -8.01 1.26 16.22
CA SER A 161 -8.10 2.40 17.13
C SER A 161 -7.73 3.71 16.43
N ASP A 162 -7.96 4.83 17.10
CA ASP A 162 -7.68 6.16 16.56
C ASP A 162 -6.19 6.54 16.64
N CYS A 163 -5.29 5.54 16.70
CA CYS A 163 -3.85 5.78 16.70
C CYS A 163 -3.36 6.52 15.44
N TYR A 164 -4.14 6.46 14.35
CA TYR A 164 -3.83 7.16 13.10
C TYR A 164 -3.91 8.68 13.22
N VAL A 165 -4.68 9.20 14.21
CA VAL A 165 -4.80 10.64 14.47
C VAL A 165 -3.43 11.26 14.78
N ARG A 166 -2.48 10.49 15.36
CA ARG A 166 -1.11 10.95 15.60
C ARG A 166 -0.34 11.30 14.32
N TYR A 167 -0.81 10.84 13.16
CA TYR A 167 -0.20 11.07 11.85
C TYR A 167 -0.90 12.18 11.05
N ILE A 168 -2.09 12.61 11.49
CA ILE A 168 -2.86 13.69 10.89
C ILE A 168 -2.47 14.99 11.60
N ARG A 169 -2.03 15.99 10.84
CA ARG A 169 -1.75 17.33 11.36
C ARG A 169 -2.75 18.30 10.79
N THR A 170 -3.61 18.83 11.65
CA THR A 170 -4.57 19.87 11.27
C THR A 170 -3.82 21.16 10.97
N GLN A 171 -3.89 21.63 9.72
CA GLN A 171 -3.34 22.93 9.36
C GLN A 171 -4.34 24.04 9.73
N PRO A 172 -3.88 25.24 10.13
CA PRO A 172 -4.78 26.36 10.41
C PRO A 172 -5.76 26.69 9.27
N ILE A 173 -5.34 26.48 8.02
CA ILE A 173 -6.20 26.66 6.85
C ILE A 173 -7.41 25.70 6.83
N SER A 174 -7.23 24.46 7.30
CA SER A 174 -8.30 23.48 7.40
C SER A 174 -9.38 23.93 8.40
N ILE A 175 -8.98 24.61 9.48
CA ILE A 175 -9.91 25.18 10.46
C ILE A 175 -10.75 26.29 9.82
N LYS A 176 -10.12 27.17 9.05
CA LYS A 176 -10.82 28.24 8.31
C LYS A 176 -11.85 27.65 7.33
N HIS A 177 -11.46 26.66 6.53
CA HIS A 177 -12.38 25.99 5.60
C HIS A 177 -13.55 25.33 6.32
N ALA A 178 -13.30 24.64 7.44
CA ALA A 178 -14.36 24.03 8.24
C ALA A 178 -15.36 25.08 8.77
N GLN A 179 -14.87 26.23 9.23
CA GLN A 179 -15.72 27.35 9.66
C GLN A 179 -16.55 27.92 8.51
N GLN A 180 -15.99 28.02 7.30
CA GLN A 180 -16.72 28.47 6.12
C GLN A 180 -17.84 27.50 5.73
N GLN A 181 -17.56 26.19 5.70
CA GLN A 181 -18.56 25.16 5.43
C GLN A 181 -19.70 25.15 6.46
N LEU A 182 -19.37 25.37 7.75
CA LEU A 182 -20.36 25.51 8.82
C LEU A 182 -21.25 26.74 8.64
N ALA A 183 -20.72 27.85 8.12
CA ALA A 183 -21.52 29.03 7.84
C ALA A 183 -22.47 28.78 6.65
N GLU A 184 -21.99 28.11 5.61
CA GLU A 184 -22.78 27.79 4.41
C GLU A 184 -23.91 26.79 4.71
N SER A 185 -23.70 25.82 5.60
CA SER A 185 -24.71 24.81 5.94
C SER A 185 -25.92 25.35 6.69
N ILE A 186 -25.85 26.56 7.24
CA ILE A 186 -26.98 27.22 7.93
C ILE A 186 -27.99 27.78 6.93
N TYR A 187 -27.57 28.01 5.67
CA TYR A 187 -28.41 28.60 4.62
C TYR A 187 -29.08 27.55 3.71
N HIS A 188 -28.99 26.26 4.04
CA HIS A 188 -29.59 25.13 3.34
C HIS A 188 -30.48 24.32 4.29
#